data_AF-A0A2H0XSE0-F1
#
_entry.id   AF-A0A2H0XSE0-F1
#
_cell.length_a   1.000
_cell.length_b   1.000
_cell.length_c   1.000
_cell.angle_alpha   90.00
_cell.angle_beta   90.00
_cell.angle_gamma   90.00
#
_symmetry.space_group_name_H-M   'P 1'
#
loop_
_entity.id
_entity.type
_entity.pdbx_description
1 polymer ?
#
loop_
_entity_poly.entity_id
_entity_poly.type
_entity_poly.pdbx_seq_one_letter_code
_entity_poly.pdbx_strand_id
1 'polypeptide(L)'
;MKIFRIIFTFIILVSTVVPQDVSFVNGNIWRKMKQDNKVYYLTGFLDGLKKSSQIIDLSVQSAQRKEFSFVEPFYVNQMRENINAYFPERASVSTSTIIELLNAFYADKYNSKIKFEAAIRIVLARQKGDIGKADFWLEEARRSIFAK
;
A
#
# COMPACT_ATOMS: atom_id res chain seq x y z
N MET A 1 47.92 11.98 -14.58
CA MET A 1 47.22 11.68 -13.31
C MET A 1 45.93 12.49 -13.08
N LYS A 2 45.88 13.81 -13.34
CA LYS A 2 44.66 14.62 -13.10
C LYS A 2 43.45 14.20 -13.94
N ILE A 3 43.65 13.88 -15.22
CA ILE A 3 42.58 13.44 -16.14
C ILE A 3 41.96 12.10 -15.70
N PHE A 4 42.79 11.13 -15.31
CA PHE A 4 42.32 9.82 -14.82
C PHE A 4 41.50 9.96 -13.53
N ARG A 5 41.88 10.89 -12.65
CA ARG A 5 41.15 11.22 -11.42
C ARG A 5 39.80 11.88 -11.72
N ILE A 6 39.72 12.77 -12.71
CA ILE A 6 38.45 13.39 -13.13
C ILE A 6 37.50 12.35 -13.73
N ILE A 7 38.00 11.46 -14.59
CA ILE A 7 37.21 10.38 -15.19
C ILE A 7 36.67 9.43 -14.10
N PHE A 8 37.52 9.04 -13.15
CA PHE A 8 37.12 8.18 -12.04
C PHE A 8 36.04 8.83 -11.15
N THR A 9 36.17 10.12 -10.82
CA THR A 9 35.15 10.85 -10.06
C THR A 9 33.83 10.96 -10.83
N PHE A 10 33.89 11.15 -12.15
CA PHE A 10 32.70 11.26 -13.00
C PHE A 10 31.93 9.93 -13.09
N ILE A 11 32.63 8.79 -13.16
CA ILE A 11 32.01 7.47 -13.19
C ILE A 11 31.27 7.17 -11.87
N ILE A 12 31.84 7.52 -10.73
CA ILE A 12 31.18 7.35 -9.42
C ILE A 12 29.93 8.25 -9.34
N LEU A 13 30.02 9.49 -9.83
CA LEU A 13 28.89 10.44 -9.79
C LEU A 13 27.72 10.00 -10.67
N VAL A 14 27.98 9.38 -11.84
CA VAL A 14 26.90 8.91 -12.75
C VAL A 14 26.20 7.67 -12.20
N SER A 15 26.89 6.81 -11.44
CA SER A 15 26.30 5.59 -10.88
C SER A 15 25.27 5.84 -9.75
N THR A 16 25.27 7.02 -9.12
CA THR A 16 24.33 7.35 -8.02
C THR A 16 23.05 8.05 -8.49
N VAL A 17 22.91 8.35 -9.78
CA VAL A 17 21.74 9.08 -10.34
C VAL A 17 20.76 8.15 -11.07
N VAL A 18 21.00 6.83 -11.09
CA VAL A 18 19.98 5.90 -11.58
C VAL A 18 18.81 5.94 -10.60
N PRO A 19 17.62 6.40 -11.00
CA PRO A 19 16.46 6.36 -10.13
C PRO A 19 16.25 4.90 -9.74
N GLN A 20 16.22 4.60 -8.45
CA GLN A 20 15.76 3.28 -8.04
C GLN A 20 14.32 3.17 -8.51
N ASP A 21 14.09 2.25 -9.44
CA ASP A 21 12.74 1.92 -9.87
C ASP A 21 11.95 1.60 -8.61
N VAL A 22 10.88 2.35 -8.35
CA VAL A 22 10.12 2.22 -7.10
C VAL A 22 9.46 0.85 -7.14
N SER A 23 10.15 -0.16 -6.61
CA SER A 23 9.66 -1.53 -6.66
C SER A 23 8.53 -1.62 -5.65
N PHE A 24 7.30 -1.47 -6.13
CA PHE A 24 6.11 -1.75 -5.34
C PHE A 24 6.20 -3.18 -4.83
N VAL A 25 5.95 -3.40 -3.54
CA VAL A 25 5.89 -4.76 -3.00
C VAL A 25 4.75 -5.50 -3.71
N ASN A 26 5.06 -6.66 -4.27
CA ASN A 26 4.12 -7.56 -4.92
C ASN A 26 4.37 -8.99 -4.42
N GLY A 27 3.61 -9.96 -4.91
CA GLY A 27 3.76 -11.36 -4.52
C GLY A 27 5.18 -11.94 -4.70
N ASN A 28 5.94 -11.51 -5.72
CA ASN A 28 7.31 -11.97 -5.92
C ASN A 28 8.27 -11.50 -4.83
N ILE A 29 8.09 -10.27 -4.35
CA ILE A 29 8.88 -9.72 -3.23
C ILE A 29 8.36 -10.29 -1.91
N TRP A 30 7.04 -10.28 -1.70
CA TRP A 30 6.38 -10.76 -0.49
C TRP A 30 6.77 -12.20 -0.15
N ARG A 31 6.74 -13.11 -1.13
CA ARG A 31 7.13 -14.51 -0.90
C ARG A 31 8.58 -14.69 -0.49
N LYS A 32 9.48 -13.77 -0.85
CA LYS A 32 10.90 -13.80 -0.47
C LYS A 32 11.16 -13.14 0.89
N MET A 33 10.23 -12.34 1.40
CA MET A 33 10.39 -11.68 2.70
C MET A 33 10.39 -12.71 3.83
N LYS A 34 11.31 -12.54 4.78
CA LYS A 34 11.26 -13.23 6.08
C LYS A 34 9.98 -12.85 6.82
N GLN A 35 9.53 -13.72 7.72
CA GLN A 35 8.29 -13.51 8.45
C GLN A 35 8.28 -12.18 9.23
N ASP A 36 9.37 -11.84 9.92
CA ASP A 36 9.49 -10.58 10.66
C ASP A 36 9.38 -9.36 9.74
N ASN A 37 9.97 -9.42 8.54
CA ASN A 37 9.87 -8.33 7.57
C ASN A 37 8.43 -8.13 7.07
N LYS A 38 7.65 -9.21 6.94
CA LYS A 38 6.21 -9.11 6.61
C LYS A 38 5.44 -8.42 7.73
N VAL A 39 5.77 -8.72 8.98
CA VAL A 39 5.19 -8.06 10.17
C VAL A 39 5.51 -6.57 10.15
N TYR A 40 6.80 -6.19 10.03
CA TYR A 40 7.19 -4.78 10.02
C TYR A 40 6.55 -4.01 8.86
N TYR A 41 6.52 -4.61 7.67
CA TYR A 41 5.94 -3.97 6.49
C TYR A 41 4.44 -3.74 6.67
N LEU A 42 3.70 -4.76 7.10
CA LEU A 42 2.26 -4.66 7.32
C LEU A 42 1.93 -3.65 8.44
N THR A 43 2.63 -3.71 9.57
CA THR A 43 2.44 -2.75 10.66
C THR A 43 2.71 -1.32 10.21
N GLY A 44 3.84 -1.07 9.54
CA GLY A 44 4.16 0.26 9.03
C GLY A 44 3.15 0.77 8.01
N PHE A 45 2.62 -0.11 7.15
CA PHE A 45 1.56 0.24 6.22
C PHE A 45 0.26 0.64 6.95
N LEU A 46 -0.20 -0.16 7.90
CA LEU A 46 -1.42 0.11 8.67
C LEU A 46 -1.28 1.36 9.56
N ASP A 47 -0.13 1.57 10.19
CA ASP A 47 0.15 2.77 10.98
C ASP A 47 0.21 4.02 10.10
N GLY A 48 0.77 3.91 8.89
CA GLY A 48 0.75 4.96 7.89
C GLY A 48 -0.67 5.37 7.52
N LEU A 49 -1.55 4.40 7.24
CA LEU A 49 -2.97 4.66 6.95
C LEU A 49 -3.70 5.29 8.13
N LYS A 50 -3.44 4.81 9.36
CA LYS A 50 -4.01 5.39 10.58
C LYS A 50 -3.58 6.84 10.74
N LYS A 51 -2.31 7.15 10.50
CA LYS A 51 -1.78 8.51 10.54
C LYS A 51 -2.40 9.39 9.46
N SER A 52 -2.58 8.86 8.24
CA SER A 52 -3.28 9.58 7.17
C SER A 52 -4.72 9.94 7.56
N SER A 53 -5.47 9.00 8.16
CA SER A 53 -6.82 9.29 8.67
C SER A 53 -6.81 10.42 9.69
N GLN A 54 -5.88 10.38 10.65
CA GLN A 54 -5.74 11.43 11.66
C GLN A 54 -5.44 12.80 11.05
N ILE A 55 -4.56 12.85 10.03
CA ILE A 55 -4.23 14.10 9.34
C ILE A 55 -5.47 14.66 8.63
N ILE A 56 -6.25 13.82 7.95
CA ILE A 56 -7.50 14.22 7.30
C ILE A 56 -8.45 14.84 8.32
N ASP A 57 -8.68 14.18 9.45
CA ASP A 57 -9.59 14.67 10.47
C ASP A 57 -9.11 15.99 11.10
N LEU A 58 -7.80 16.12 11.34
CA LEU A 58 -7.21 17.38 11.81
C LEU A 58 -7.37 18.51 10.79
N SER A 59 -7.20 18.23 9.50
CA SER A 59 -7.41 19.20 8.42
C SER A 59 -8.86 19.67 8.34
N VAL A 60 -9.82 18.75 8.45
CA VAL A 60 -11.25 19.08 8.48
C VAL A 60 -11.59 19.93 9.70
N GLN A 61 -11.16 19.53 10.90
CA GLN A 61 -11.39 20.30 12.13
C GLN A 61 -10.77 21.70 12.06
N SER A 62 -9.58 21.81 11.44
CA SER A 62 -8.92 23.10 11.21
C SER A 62 -9.73 24.00 10.29
N ALA A 63 -10.30 23.45 9.21
CA ALA A 63 -11.14 24.19 8.27
C ALA A 63 -12.46 24.63 8.92
N GLN A 64 -13.14 23.73 9.63
CA GLN A 64 -14.37 24.02 10.39
C GLN A 64 -14.21 25.16 11.38
N ARG A 65 -13.05 25.24 12.06
CA ARG A 65 -12.78 26.34 13.01
C ARG A 65 -12.52 27.69 12.34
N LYS A 66 -12.10 27.70 11.06
CA LYS A 66 -11.76 28.93 10.33
C LYS A 66 -12.95 29.52 9.58
N GLU A 67 -13.91 28.70 9.19
CA GLU A 67 -15.03 29.11 8.35
C GLU A 67 -16.36 28.61 8.92
N PHE A 68 -17.23 29.55 9.31
CA PHE A 68 -18.53 29.25 9.95
C PHE A 68 -19.47 28.43 9.05
N SER A 69 -19.40 28.64 7.73
CA SER A 69 -20.20 27.93 6.73
C SER A 69 -19.47 26.76 6.08
N PHE A 70 -18.43 26.21 6.73
CA PHE A 70 -17.67 25.11 6.16
C PHE A 70 -18.56 23.87 5.94
N VAL A 71 -18.58 23.41 4.69
CA VAL A 71 -19.18 22.14 4.31
C VAL A 71 -18.04 21.19 3.94
N GLU A 72 -18.03 20.01 4.57
CA GLU A 72 -16.99 19.03 4.28
C GLU A 72 -17.04 18.58 2.81
N PRO A 73 -15.93 18.68 2.06
CA PRO A 73 -15.92 18.26 0.67
C PRO A 73 -16.15 16.75 0.51
N PHE A 74 -16.89 16.37 -0.54
CA PHE A 74 -17.18 14.96 -0.86
C PHE A 74 -15.94 14.06 -0.91
N TYR A 75 -14.81 14.57 -1.43
CA TYR A 75 -13.58 13.78 -1.54
C TYR A 75 -13.04 13.32 -0.18
N VAL A 76 -13.36 14.02 0.91
CA VAL A 76 -12.92 13.64 2.26
C VAL A 76 -13.58 12.32 2.68
N ASN A 77 -14.89 12.19 2.44
CA ASN A 77 -15.60 10.93 2.67
C ASN A 77 -15.02 9.79 1.82
N GLN A 78 -14.75 10.05 0.55
CA GLN A 78 -14.11 9.06 -0.33
C GLN A 78 -12.71 8.64 0.19
N MET A 79 -11.91 9.58 0.71
CA MET A 79 -10.62 9.27 1.31
C MET A 79 -10.76 8.41 2.56
N ARG A 80 -11.71 8.74 3.45
CA ARG A 80 -11.98 7.92 4.65
C ARG A 80 -12.46 6.53 4.28
N GLU A 81 -13.36 6.38 3.32
CA GLU A 81 -13.81 5.08 2.82
C GLU A 81 -12.66 4.25 2.24
N ASN A 82 -11.79 4.88 1.45
CA ASN A 82 -10.62 4.22 0.89
C ASN A 82 -9.66 3.74 1.98
N ILE A 83 -9.43 4.52 3.03
CA ILE A 83 -8.60 4.13 4.17
C ILE A 83 -9.28 3.02 4.98
N ASN A 84 -10.58 3.13 5.26
CA ASN A 84 -11.36 2.15 6.03
C ASN A 84 -11.42 0.77 5.35
N ALA A 85 -11.23 0.69 4.03
CA ALA A 85 -11.11 -0.57 3.31
C ALA A 85 -9.95 -1.46 3.81
N TYR A 86 -8.91 -0.86 4.43
CA TYR A 86 -7.72 -1.55 4.93
C TYR A 86 -7.78 -1.90 6.41
N PHE A 87 -8.79 -1.43 7.14
CA PHE A 87 -8.96 -1.78 8.55
C PHE A 87 -9.94 -2.95 8.69
N PRO A 88 -9.59 -3.99 9.47
CA PRO A 88 -10.51 -5.09 9.74
C PRO A 88 -11.72 -4.57 10.52
N GLU A 89 -12.93 -5.03 10.19
CA GLU A 89 -14.15 -4.65 10.91
C GLU A 89 -14.21 -5.26 12.31
N ARG A 90 -13.57 -6.40 12.50
CA ARG A 90 -13.46 -7.06 13.80
C ARG A 90 -12.13 -6.67 14.42
N ALA A 91 -12.19 -6.07 15.60
CA ALA A 91 -11.01 -5.72 16.42
C ALA A 91 -10.09 -6.93 16.74
N SER A 92 -10.49 -8.15 16.38
CA SER A 92 -9.79 -9.40 16.65
C SER A 92 -8.91 -9.91 15.50
N VAL A 93 -8.89 -9.29 14.32
CA VAL A 93 -8.02 -9.78 13.23
C VAL A 93 -6.58 -9.34 13.52
N SER A 94 -5.75 -10.28 13.95
CA SER A 94 -4.35 -10.02 14.25
C SER A 94 -3.53 -9.80 12.97
N THR A 95 -2.41 -9.10 13.11
CA THR A 95 -1.39 -8.94 12.05
C THR A 95 -0.97 -10.30 11.47
N SER A 96 -0.88 -11.34 12.32
CA SER A 96 -0.54 -12.70 11.86
C SER A 96 -1.59 -13.28 10.92
N THR A 97 -2.88 -13.15 11.23
CA THR A 97 -3.97 -13.61 10.35
C THR A 97 -3.95 -12.89 9.01
N ILE A 98 -3.71 -11.58 8.99
CA ILE A 98 -3.61 -10.83 7.73
C ILE A 98 -2.43 -11.34 6.89
N ILE A 99 -1.28 -11.61 7.52
CA ILE A 99 -0.12 -12.18 6.83
C ILE A 99 -0.42 -13.57 6.25
N GLU A 100 -1.13 -14.42 6.99
CA GLU A 100 -1.55 -15.74 6.52
C GLU A 100 -2.48 -15.63 5.30
N LEU A 101 -3.47 -14.73 5.34
CA LEU A 101 -4.35 -14.46 4.20
C LEU A 101 -3.57 -13.96 2.98
N LEU A 102 -2.61 -13.05 3.18
CA LEU A 102 -1.73 -12.57 2.11
C LEU A 102 -0.81 -13.68 1.57
N ASN A 103 -0.30 -14.56 2.43
CA ASN A 103 0.50 -15.72 2.00
C ASN A 103 -0.35 -16.67 1.14
N ALA A 104 -1.58 -16.95 1.54
CA ALA A 104 -2.52 -17.77 0.77
C ALA A 104 -2.86 -17.10 -0.57
N PHE A 105 -3.15 -15.79 -0.56
CA PHE A 105 -3.42 -15.02 -1.77
C PHE A 105 -2.26 -15.07 -2.77
N TYR A 106 -1.02 -14.92 -2.29
CA TYR A 106 0.18 -14.93 -3.12
C TYR A 106 0.74 -16.33 -3.42
N ALA A 107 0.15 -17.39 -2.86
CA ALA A 107 0.44 -18.76 -3.27
C ALA A 107 -0.03 -19.03 -4.71
N ASP A 108 -1.07 -18.32 -5.17
CA ASP A 108 -1.50 -18.35 -6.56
C ASP A 108 -0.50 -17.61 -7.48
N LYS A 109 -0.02 -18.32 -8.51
CA LYS A 109 0.90 -17.79 -9.52
C LYS A 109 0.31 -16.57 -10.25
N TYR A 110 -1.00 -16.55 -10.50
CA TYR A 110 -1.68 -15.45 -11.19
C TYR A 110 -1.71 -14.18 -10.35
N ASN A 111 -1.56 -14.29 -9.04
CA ASN A 111 -1.56 -13.16 -8.11
C ASN A 111 -0.14 -12.63 -7.82
N SER A 112 0.90 -13.30 -8.33
CA SER A 112 2.31 -13.00 -8.01
C SER A 112 2.77 -11.59 -8.35
N LYS A 113 2.15 -10.97 -9.36
CA LYS A 113 2.46 -9.60 -9.82
C LYS A 113 1.49 -8.55 -9.28
N ILE A 114 0.42 -8.95 -8.59
CA ILE A 114 -0.50 -8.01 -7.94
C ILE A 114 0.27 -7.26 -6.85
N LYS A 115 0.08 -5.94 -6.80
CA LYS A 115 0.69 -5.07 -5.79
C LYS A 115 0.09 -5.33 -4.41
N PHE A 116 0.90 -5.14 -3.37
CA PHE A 116 0.53 -5.34 -1.98
C PHE A 116 -0.73 -4.57 -1.59
N GLU A 117 -0.86 -3.31 -1.98
CA GLU A 117 -1.99 -2.46 -1.63
C GLU A 117 -3.31 -3.02 -2.18
N ALA A 118 -3.28 -3.52 -3.42
CA ALA A 118 -4.44 -4.20 -4.00
C ALA A 118 -4.72 -5.52 -3.28
N ALA A 119 -3.68 -6.33 -3.04
CA ALA A 119 -3.82 -7.63 -2.39
C ALA A 119 -4.42 -7.54 -0.98
N ILE A 120 -3.91 -6.64 -0.12
CA ILE A 120 -4.41 -6.47 1.24
C ILE A 120 -5.89 -6.03 1.23
N ARG A 121 -6.26 -5.11 0.33
CA ARG A 121 -7.64 -4.65 0.18
C ARG A 121 -8.58 -5.80 -0.23
N ILE A 122 -8.14 -6.65 -1.18
CA ILE A 122 -8.89 -7.82 -1.66
C ILE A 122 -9.08 -8.84 -0.53
N VAL A 123 -8.00 -9.24 0.16
CA VAL A 123 -8.10 -10.27 1.20
C VAL A 123 -8.94 -9.81 2.38
N LEU A 124 -8.87 -8.53 2.75
CA LEU A 124 -9.68 -7.98 3.83
C LEU A 124 -11.15 -7.87 3.43
N ALA A 125 -11.48 -7.47 2.20
CA ALA A 125 -12.87 -7.49 1.74
C ALA A 125 -13.45 -8.91 1.72
N ARG A 126 -12.67 -9.88 1.24
CA ARG A 126 -13.10 -11.29 1.25
C ARG A 126 -13.27 -11.82 2.67
N GLN A 127 -12.38 -11.45 3.59
CA GLN A 127 -12.47 -11.80 5.01
C GLN A 127 -13.71 -11.21 5.70
N LYS A 128 -14.14 -10.01 5.28
CA LYS A 128 -15.39 -9.37 5.74
C LYS A 128 -16.66 -10.01 5.14
N GLY A 129 -16.52 -10.91 4.17
CA GLY A 129 -17.64 -11.52 3.46
C GLY A 129 -18.14 -10.70 2.26
N ASP A 130 -17.44 -9.61 1.90
CA ASP A 130 -17.75 -8.80 0.72
C ASP A 130 -17.13 -9.44 -0.54
N ILE A 131 -17.66 -10.60 -0.90
CA ILE A 131 -17.09 -11.45 -1.97
C ILE A 131 -17.17 -10.76 -3.32
N GLY A 132 -18.30 -10.12 -3.65
CA GLY A 132 -18.49 -9.45 -4.94
C GLY A 132 -17.51 -8.31 -5.16
N LYS A 133 -17.25 -7.49 -4.13
CA LYS A 133 -16.26 -6.40 -4.22
C LYS A 133 -14.83 -6.92 -4.27
N ALA A 134 -14.52 -7.98 -3.52
CA ALA A 134 -13.21 -8.62 -3.56
C ALA A 134 -12.90 -9.21 -4.95
N ASP A 135 -13.88 -9.89 -5.57
CA ASP A 135 -13.73 -10.48 -6.91
C ASP A 135 -13.59 -9.40 -7.99
N PHE A 136 -14.40 -8.33 -7.89
CA PHE A 136 -14.26 -7.18 -8.79
C PHE A 136 -12.85 -6.57 -8.73
N TRP A 137 -12.33 -6.31 -7.52
CA TRP A 137 -10.98 -5.77 -7.35
C TRP A 137 -9.87 -6.74 -7.75
N LEU A 138 -10.08 -8.05 -7.60
CA LEU A 138 -9.14 -9.05 -8.07
C LEU A 138 -9.00 -9.00 -9.60
N GLU A 139 -10.12 -8.92 -10.31
CA GLU A 139 -10.11 -8.82 -11.76
C GLU A 139 -9.53 -7.50 -12.25
N GLU A 140 -9.85 -6.38 -11.60
CA GLU A 140 -9.22 -5.09 -11.86
C GLU A 140 -7.69 -5.16 -11.66
N ALA A 141 -7.24 -5.73 -10.54
CA ALA A 141 -5.82 -5.89 -10.24
C ALA A 141 -5.12 -6.77 -11.28
N ARG A 142 -5.75 -7.86 -11.73
CA ARG A 142 -5.20 -8.75 -12.77
C ARG A 142 -5.09 -8.06 -14.12
N ARG A 143 -6.10 -7.29 -14.54
CA ARG A 143 -6.06 -6.50 -15.78
C ARG A 143 -4.92 -5.47 -15.75
N SER A 144 -4.70 -4.84 -14.59
CA SER A 144 -3.64 -3.82 -14.43
C SER A 144 -2.22 -4.36 -14.63
N ILE A 145 -2.01 -5.68 -14.48
CA ILE A 145 -0.70 -6.33 -14.71
C ILE A 145 -0.32 -6.29 -16.19
N PHE A 146 -1.31 -6.39 -17.09
CA PHE A 146 -1.09 -6.48 -18.53
C PHE A 146 -1.23 -5.13 -19.25
N ALA A 147 -1.72 -4.10 -18.56
CA ALA A 147 -1.92 -2.75 -19.11
C ALA A 147 -0.63 -1.88 -19.07
N LYS A 148 0.54 -2.48 -18.83
CA LYS A 148 1.84 -1.82 -18.76
C LYS A 148 2.73 -2.20 -19.93
#